data_AF-A0A2Z3GVY4-F1
#
_entry.id   AF-A0A2Z3GVY4-F1
#
_cell.length_a   1.000
_cell.length_b   1.000
_cell.length_c   1.000
_cell.angle_alpha   90.00
_cell.angle_beta   90.00
_cell.angle_gamma   90.00
#
_symmetry.space_group_name_H-M   'P 1'
#
loop_
_entity.id
_entity.type
_entity.pdbx_description
1 polymer ?
#
loop_
_entity_poly.entity_id
_entity_poly.type
_entity_poly.pdbx_seq_one_letter_code
_entity_poly.pdbx_strand_id
1 'polypeptide(L)'
;MTLSEKLLPKLSEWRPAGPGRHSFGQTFADEGWGVQMAADKTDALAALVWELALARTGDAPAGLTLRAWAERTAARAVGLLEPLKVLEVDEVRGEAVLRSAAPAKKGEQVAYYEVKLSGTARAEVRRFTATRTASGRTQVAFALTHEVLAKLAGDIAG
;
A
#
# COMPACT_ATOMS: atom_id res chain seq x y z
N MET A 1 17.26 1.70 -12.99
CA MET A 1 16.61 2.39 -11.86
C MET A 1 15.33 1.64 -11.55
N THR A 2 15.06 1.38 -10.28
CA THR A 2 13.86 0.67 -9.82
C THR A 2 12.65 1.59 -9.73
N LEU A 3 11.44 1.03 -9.61
CA LEU A 3 10.22 1.79 -9.30
C LEU A 3 10.39 2.71 -8.08
N SER A 4 11.01 2.23 -7.00
CA SER A 4 11.25 3.02 -5.79
C SER A 4 12.14 4.24 -6.05
N GLU A 5 13.22 4.05 -6.81
CA GLU A 5 14.16 5.14 -7.16
C GLU A 5 13.50 6.19 -8.06
N LYS A 6 12.63 5.77 -8.99
CA LYS A 6 11.89 6.69 -9.86
C LYS A 6 10.73 7.40 -9.14
N LEU A 7 10.08 6.73 -8.20
CA LEU A 7 8.91 7.25 -7.47
C LEU A 7 9.29 8.26 -6.38
N LEU A 8 10.39 8.02 -5.66
CA LEU A 8 10.85 8.88 -4.57
C LEU A 8 10.92 10.38 -4.94
N PRO A 9 11.61 10.81 -6.02
CA PRO A 9 11.67 12.23 -6.37
C PRO A 9 10.27 12.80 -6.67
N LYS A 10 9.37 12.01 -7.25
CA LYS A 10 7.99 12.47 -7.55
C LYS A 10 7.15 12.68 -6.29
N LEU A 11 7.32 11.85 -5.27
CA LEU A 11 6.70 12.05 -3.96
C LEU A 11 7.29 13.28 -3.27
N SER A 12 8.62 13.44 -3.33
CA SER A 12 9.32 14.58 -2.75
C SER A 12 9.05 15.90 -3.45
N GLU A 13 8.63 15.91 -4.72
CA GLU A 13 8.22 17.11 -5.46
C GLU A 13 6.74 17.45 -5.26
N TRP A 14 5.91 16.49 -4.84
CA TRP A 14 4.47 16.68 -4.73
C TRP A 14 4.11 17.59 -3.54
N ARG A 15 3.49 18.73 -3.84
CA ARG A 15 3.07 19.77 -2.89
C ARG A 15 1.61 20.22 -3.17
N PRO A 16 0.60 19.39 -2.91
CA PRO A 16 -0.80 19.78 -2.99
C PRO A 16 -1.07 20.98 -2.07
N ALA A 17 -1.87 21.92 -2.56
CA ALA A 17 -2.26 23.12 -1.85
C ALA A 17 -3.75 23.08 -1.50
N GLY A 18 -4.11 23.68 -0.36
CA GLY A 18 -5.50 23.77 0.12
C GLY A 18 -5.91 22.65 1.08
N PRO A 19 -7.04 22.82 1.78
CA PRO A 19 -7.54 21.84 2.73
C PRO A 19 -8.13 20.61 2.04
N GLY A 20 -8.14 19.47 2.74
CA GLY A 20 -8.82 18.25 2.30
C GLY A 20 -7.91 17.19 1.71
N ARG A 21 -8.53 16.18 1.08
CA ARG A 21 -7.84 15.02 0.50
C ARG A 21 -7.41 15.32 -0.93
N HIS A 22 -6.15 15.06 -1.21
CA HIS A 22 -5.50 15.24 -2.50
C HIS A 22 -5.09 13.91 -3.11
N SER A 23 -5.06 13.85 -4.43
CA SER A 23 -4.64 12.67 -5.18
C SER A 23 -3.32 12.93 -5.90
N PHE A 24 -2.41 11.97 -5.80
CA PHE A 24 -1.18 11.85 -6.59
C PHE A 24 -1.31 10.66 -7.53
N GLY A 25 -0.77 10.78 -8.74
CA GLY A 25 -0.74 9.68 -9.71
C GLY A 25 0.45 9.82 -10.65
N GLN A 26 1.19 8.73 -10.84
CA GLN A 26 2.28 8.64 -11.81
C GLN A 26 2.30 7.27 -12.48
N THR A 27 2.66 7.25 -13.76
CA THR A 27 2.81 6.03 -14.56
C THR A 27 4.28 5.82 -14.88
N PHE A 28 4.80 4.66 -14.52
CA PHE A 28 6.17 4.21 -14.77
C PHE A 28 6.12 3.04 -15.75
N ALA A 29 5.88 3.32 -17.03
CA ALA A 29 5.66 2.29 -18.05
C ALA A 29 6.84 1.31 -18.17
N ASP A 30 8.08 1.81 -18.06
CA ASP A 30 9.29 0.97 -18.08
C ASP A 30 9.37 -0.01 -16.91
N GLU A 31 8.71 0.31 -15.79
CA GLU A 31 8.61 -0.56 -14.61
C GLU A 31 7.33 -1.40 -14.62
N GLY A 32 6.43 -1.17 -15.59
CA GLY A 32 5.17 -1.87 -15.72
C GLY A 32 4.10 -1.47 -14.69
N TRP A 33 4.19 -0.29 -14.06
CA TRP A 33 3.31 0.11 -12.96
C TRP A 33 2.82 1.56 -13.03
N GLY A 34 1.54 1.76 -12.76
CA GLY A 34 0.97 3.02 -12.30
C GLY A 34 0.86 3.03 -10.78
N VAL A 35 1.19 4.15 -10.15
CA VAL A 35 1.10 4.38 -8.71
C VAL A 35 0.15 5.53 -8.46
N GLN A 36 -0.83 5.31 -7.59
CA GLN A 36 -1.78 6.31 -7.13
C GLN A 36 -1.74 6.40 -5.61
N MET A 37 -1.93 7.60 -5.07
CA MET A 37 -1.96 7.82 -3.64
C MET A 37 -2.98 8.90 -3.31
N ALA A 38 -3.75 8.69 -2.24
CA ALA A 38 -4.61 9.71 -1.65
C ALA A 38 -4.04 10.14 -0.30
N ALA A 39 -3.87 11.45 -0.07
CA ALA A 39 -3.31 11.99 1.17
C ALA A 39 -3.95 13.33 1.57
N ASP A 40 -4.08 13.60 2.87
CA ASP A 40 -4.60 14.89 3.35
C ASP A 40 -3.51 15.96 3.46
N LYS A 41 -2.28 15.53 3.73
CA LYS A 41 -1.13 16.41 3.93
C LYS A 41 0.11 15.74 3.36
N THR A 42 1.01 16.56 2.83
CA THR A 42 2.38 16.16 2.54
C THR A 42 3.29 17.32 2.81
N ASP A 43 4.44 17.04 3.42
CA ASP A 43 5.50 17.99 3.67
C ASP A 43 6.76 17.58 2.87
N ALA A 44 7.93 18.06 3.30
CA ALA A 44 9.18 17.77 2.62
C ALA A 44 9.64 16.31 2.74
N LEU A 45 9.17 15.56 3.74
CA LEU A 45 9.66 14.23 4.08
C LEU A 45 8.56 13.17 4.15
N ALA A 46 7.32 13.55 4.44
CA ALA A 46 6.25 12.62 4.74
C ALA A 46 4.90 13.04 4.18
N ALA A 47 3.99 12.07 4.12
CA ALA A 47 2.60 12.28 3.78
C ALA A 47 1.68 11.59 4.79
N LEU A 48 0.52 12.22 5.04
CA LEU A 48 -0.59 11.65 5.79
C LEU A 48 -1.53 10.96 4.79
N VAL A 49 -1.26 9.68 4.55
CA VAL A 49 -1.82 8.89 3.46
C VAL A 49 -3.08 8.16 3.91
N TRP A 50 -4.07 8.07 3.03
CA TRP A 50 -5.27 7.26 3.20
C TRP A 50 -5.18 5.95 2.43
N GLU A 51 -4.57 5.99 1.25
CA GLU A 51 -4.44 4.85 0.35
C GLU A 51 -3.19 5.01 -0.52
N LEU A 52 -2.50 3.90 -0.73
CA LEU A 52 -1.52 3.73 -1.79
C LEU A 52 -2.01 2.59 -2.69
N ALA A 53 -2.19 2.87 -3.99
CA ALA A 53 -2.65 1.90 -4.96
C ALA A 53 -1.62 1.73 -6.08
N LEU A 54 -1.42 0.48 -6.50
CA LEU A 54 -0.59 0.11 -7.64
C LEU A 54 -1.45 -0.62 -8.67
N ALA A 55 -1.25 -0.30 -9.95
CA ALA A 55 -1.89 -0.98 -11.06
C ALA A 55 -0.86 -1.30 -12.14
N ARG A 56 -0.77 -2.56 -12.58
CA ARG A 56 0.10 -2.93 -13.69
C ARG A 56 -0.35 -2.22 -14.96
N THR A 57 0.60 -1.73 -15.75
CA THR A 57 0.34 -1.08 -17.05
C THR A 57 0.35 -2.06 -18.21
N GLY A 58 0.73 -3.32 -17.96
CA GLY A 58 0.73 -4.41 -18.92
C GLY A 58 0.49 -5.76 -18.23
N ASP A 59 0.78 -6.83 -18.93
CA ASP A 59 0.57 -8.18 -18.41
C ASP A 59 1.47 -8.48 -17.20
N ALA A 60 0.94 -9.29 -16.29
CA ALA A 60 1.73 -9.83 -15.21
C ALA A 60 2.85 -10.74 -15.76
N PRO A 61 4.00 -10.85 -15.07
CA PRO A 61 5.06 -11.79 -15.46
C PRO A 61 4.50 -13.21 -15.66
N ALA A 62 4.97 -13.89 -16.71
CA ALA A 62 4.55 -15.25 -17.00
C ALA A 62 4.76 -16.18 -15.79
N GLY A 63 3.74 -16.96 -15.46
CA GLY A 63 3.76 -17.89 -14.31
C GLY A 63 3.56 -17.24 -12.94
N LEU A 64 3.37 -15.91 -12.86
CA LEU A 64 3.02 -15.27 -11.60
C LEU A 64 1.60 -15.64 -11.18
N THR A 65 1.46 -16.28 -10.03
CA THR A 65 0.17 -16.53 -9.38
C THR A 65 -0.15 -15.46 -8.33
N LEU A 66 -1.44 -15.27 -8.04
CA LEU A 66 -1.91 -14.38 -6.98
C LEU A 66 -1.31 -14.75 -5.61
N ARG A 67 -1.29 -16.04 -5.27
CA ARG A 67 -0.68 -16.56 -4.03
C ARG A 67 0.80 -16.21 -3.94
N ALA A 68 1.56 -16.50 -5.00
CA ALA A 68 3.00 -16.19 -5.02
C ALA A 68 3.26 -14.68 -4.91
N TRP A 69 2.40 -13.85 -5.51
CA TRP A 69 2.50 -12.41 -5.36
C TRP A 69 2.19 -11.95 -3.93
N ALA A 70 1.15 -12.49 -3.30
CA ALA A 70 0.78 -12.21 -1.92
C ALA A 70 1.91 -12.59 -0.94
N GLU A 71 2.48 -13.80 -1.07
CA GLU A 71 3.56 -14.27 -0.21
C GLU A 71 4.82 -13.41 -0.35
N ARG A 72 5.20 -13.04 -1.59
CA ARG A 72 6.34 -12.13 -1.81
C ARG A 72 6.09 -10.74 -1.23
N THR A 73 4.87 -10.22 -1.38
CA THR A 73 4.49 -8.92 -0.82
C THR A 73 4.60 -8.92 0.69
N ALA A 74 4.07 -9.96 1.36
CA ALA A 74 4.16 -10.14 2.80
C ALA A 74 5.62 -10.19 3.29
N ALA A 75 6.50 -10.90 2.56
CA ALA A 75 7.91 -11.05 2.91
C ALA A 75 8.73 -9.77 2.72
N ARG A 76 8.36 -8.90 1.77
CA ARG A 76 9.18 -7.74 1.38
C ARG A 76 8.72 -6.41 1.95
N ALA A 77 7.43 -6.22 2.19
CA ALA A 77 6.82 -4.97 2.66
C ALA A 77 7.12 -4.66 4.14
N VAL A 78 8.38 -4.77 4.55
CA VAL A 78 8.87 -4.61 5.93
C VAL A 78 8.95 -3.14 6.37
N GLY A 79 8.88 -2.20 5.42
CA GLY A 79 8.98 -0.76 5.69
C GLY A 79 7.84 -0.21 6.55
N LEU A 80 6.73 -0.94 6.69
CA LEU A 80 5.59 -0.55 7.53
C LEU A 80 5.85 -0.69 9.03
N LEU A 81 6.96 -1.30 9.45
CA LEU A 81 7.29 -1.67 10.84
C LEU A 81 6.26 -2.60 11.52
N GLU A 82 5.18 -2.94 10.83
CA GLU A 82 4.20 -3.96 11.15
C GLU A 82 4.32 -5.04 10.06
N PRO A 83 4.99 -6.18 10.32
CA PRO A 83 5.15 -7.25 9.33
C PRO A 83 3.79 -7.69 8.79
N LEU A 84 3.67 -7.84 7.48
CA LEU A 84 2.44 -8.32 6.86
C LEU A 84 2.42 -9.85 6.84
N LYS A 85 1.23 -10.42 6.99
CA LYS A 85 0.97 -11.83 6.70
C LYS A 85 -0.19 -11.96 5.73
N VAL A 86 -0.13 -12.97 4.87
CA VAL A 86 -1.28 -13.36 4.05
C VAL A 86 -2.38 -13.87 4.98
N LEU A 87 -3.53 -13.23 4.94
CA LEU A 87 -4.71 -13.62 5.70
C LEU A 87 -5.58 -14.59 4.89
N GLU A 88 -5.77 -14.27 3.61
CA GLU A 88 -6.68 -14.99 2.72
C GLU A 88 -6.20 -14.89 1.28
N VAL A 89 -6.40 -15.97 0.52
CA VAL A 89 -6.25 -16.00 -0.94
C VAL A 89 -7.47 -16.74 -1.50
N ASP A 90 -8.35 -16.00 -2.18
CA ASP A 90 -9.50 -16.51 -2.90
C ASP A 90 -9.15 -16.54 -4.40
N GLU A 91 -8.79 -17.73 -4.89
CA GLU A 91 -8.42 -17.92 -6.29
C GLU A 91 -9.62 -17.83 -7.24
N VAL A 92 -10.85 -18.04 -6.74
CA VAL A 92 -12.08 -17.96 -7.54
C VAL A 92 -12.45 -16.50 -7.79
N ARG A 93 -12.37 -15.66 -6.77
CA ARG A 93 -12.58 -14.20 -6.91
C ARG A 93 -11.35 -13.47 -7.42
N GLY A 94 -10.19 -14.14 -7.41
CA GLY A 94 -8.91 -13.53 -7.74
C GLY A 94 -8.53 -12.45 -6.73
N GLU A 95 -8.80 -12.64 -5.44
CA GLU A 95 -8.47 -11.66 -4.41
C GLU A 95 -7.55 -12.26 -3.34
N ALA A 96 -6.56 -11.50 -2.90
CA ALA A 96 -5.79 -11.85 -1.71
C ALA A 96 -5.79 -10.67 -0.74
N VAL A 97 -5.86 -11.00 0.55
CA VAL A 97 -5.84 -10.02 1.63
C VAL A 97 -4.66 -10.33 2.52
N LEU A 98 -3.80 -9.33 2.73
CA LEU A 98 -2.72 -9.35 3.71
C LEU A 98 -3.04 -8.36 4.82
N ARG A 99 -2.61 -8.65 6.05
CA ARG A 99 -2.76 -7.74 7.19
C ARG A 99 -1.53 -7.72 8.07
N SER A 100 -1.38 -6.66 8.88
CA SER A 100 -0.40 -6.63 9.97
C SER A 100 -0.51 -7.89 10.83
N ALA A 101 0.60 -8.61 10.99
CA ALA A 101 0.70 -9.77 11.86
C ALA A 101 0.72 -9.38 13.34
N ALA A 102 1.37 -8.26 13.66
CA ALA A 102 1.45 -7.65 14.97
C ALA A 102 0.89 -6.22 14.92
N PRO A 103 -0.44 -6.05 14.89
CA PRO A 103 -1.05 -4.74 14.75
C PRO A 103 -0.82 -3.86 15.98
N ALA A 104 -0.70 -2.55 15.75
CA ALA A 104 -0.53 -1.57 16.81
C ALA A 104 -1.76 -1.54 17.74
N LYS A 105 -1.53 -1.46 19.05
CA LYS A 105 -2.60 -1.43 20.07
C LYS A 105 -2.50 -0.17 20.90
N LYS A 106 -3.63 0.49 21.13
CA LYS A 106 -3.75 1.62 22.06
C LYS A 106 -5.04 1.47 22.86
N GLY A 107 -4.93 0.99 24.09
CA GLY A 107 -6.11 0.61 24.89
C GLY A 107 -6.92 -0.49 24.20
N GLU A 108 -8.20 -0.24 23.98
CA GLU A 108 -9.11 -1.17 23.27
C GLU A 108 -9.06 -1.05 21.74
N GLN A 109 -8.36 -0.05 21.20
CA GLN A 109 -8.22 0.17 19.77
C GLN A 109 -7.05 -0.65 19.21
N VAL A 110 -7.30 -1.30 18.09
CA VAL A 110 -6.29 -1.96 17.27
C VAL A 110 -6.22 -1.25 15.94
N ALA A 111 -5.02 -0.86 15.52
CA ALA A 111 -4.75 -0.31 14.20
C ALA A 111 -3.89 -1.29 13.40
N TYR A 112 -4.25 -1.52 12.14
CA TYR A 112 -3.53 -2.45 11.28
C TYR A 112 -3.53 -1.98 9.82
N TYR A 113 -2.46 -2.32 9.11
CA TYR A 113 -2.41 -2.21 7.66
C TYR A 113 -3.14 -3.40 7.02
N GLU A 114 -3.80 -3.15 5.91
CA GLU A 114 -4.33 -4.15 5.01
C GLU A 114 -3.81 -3.88 3.60
N VAL A 115 -3.32 -4.92 2.94
CA VAL A 115 -3.01 -4.91 1.51
C VAL A 115 -4.01 -5.83 0.83
N LYS A 116 -4.83 -5.28 -0.06
CA LYS A 116 -5.72 -6.04 -0.92
C LYS A 116 -5.07 -6.17 -2.29
N LEU A 117 -4.92 -7.40 -2.77
CA LEU A 117 -4.49 -7.72 -4.13
C LEU A 117 -5.71 -8.16 -4.94
N SER A 118 -5.85 -7.63 -6.15
CA SER A 118 -6.90 -8.00 -7.10
C SER A 118 -6.24 -8.53 -8.38
N GLY A 119 -6.38 -9.84 -8.57
CA GLY A 119 -5.63 -10.64 -9.53
C GLY A 119 -4.13 -10.45 -9.32
N THR A 120 -3.39 -10.49 -10.42
CA THR A 120 -1.95 -10.13 -10.43
C THR A 120 -1.72 -8.69 -10.89
N ALA A 121 -2.79 -7.90 -11.01
CA ALA A 121 -2.76 -6.59 -11.69
C ALA A 121 -2.82 -5.40 -10.73
N ARG A 122 -3.47 -5.52 -9.56
CA ARG A 122 -3.68 -4.36 -8.67
C ARG A 122 -3.40 -4.69 -7.21
N ALA A 123 -2.88 -3.70 -6.50
CA ALA A 123 -2.68 -3.73 -5.06
C ALA A 123 -3.18 -2.42 -4.43
N GLU A 124 -3.86 -2.52 -3.29
CA GLU A 124 -4.32 -1.37 -2.50
C GLU A 124 -3.85 -1.53 -1.05
N VAL A 125 -3.14 -0.53 -0.54
CA VAL A 125 -2.70 -0.45 0.85
C VAL A 125 -3.56 0.57 1.58
N ARG A 126 -4.20 0.14 2.66
CA ARG A 126 -4.98 1.00 3.57
C ARG A 126 -4.63 0.70 5.02
N ARG A 127 -4.96 1.62 5.91
CA ARG A 127 -4.90 1.38 7.36
C ARG A 127 -6.29 1.48 7.96
N PHE A 128 -6.58 0.58 8.89
CA PHE A 128 -7.86 0.50 9.58
C PHE A 128 -7.67 0.55 11.09
N THR A 129 -8.65 1.13 11.79
CA THR A 129 -8.84 0.94 13.23
C THR A 129 -10.09 0.10 13.48
N ALA A 130 -10.04 -0.70 14.54
CA ALA A 130 -11.18 -1.45 15.05
C ALA A 130 -11.12 -1.48 16.58
N THR A 131 -12.28 -1.64 17.23
CA THR A 131 -12.36 -1.90 18.67
C THR A 131 -12.87 -3.31 18.91
N ARG A 132 -12.61 -3.86 20.10
CA ARG A 132 -13.18 -5.16 20.49
C ARG A 132 -14.67 -5.10 20.78
N THR A 133 -15.17 -3.92 21.11
CA THR A 133 -16.53 -3.68 21.61
C THR A 133 -17.51 -3.29 20.52
N ALA A 134 -17.04 -2.82 19.35
CA ALA A 134 -17.87 -2.46 18.22
C ALA A 134 -17.61 -3.39 17.03
N SER A 135 -18.68 -3.81 16.37
CA SER A 135 -18.58 -4.52 15.10
C SER A 135 -18.15 -3.56 13.99
N GLY A 136 -17.03 -3.86 13.33
CA GLY A 136 -16.59 -3.16 12.13
C GLY A 136 -15.17 -2.61 12.21
N ARG A 137 -14.80 -1.90 11.15
CA ARG A 137 -13.49 -1.25 11.01
C ARG A 137 -13.67 0.09 10.31
N THR A 138 -12.85 1.06 10.67
CA THR A 138 -12.85 2.38 10.06
C THR A 138 -11.50 2.61 9.40
N GLN A 139 -11.49 3.00 8.12
CA GLN A 139 -10.26 3.41 7.47
C GLN A 139 -9.75 4.70 8.12
N VAL A 140 -8.45 4.79 8.34
CA VAL A 140 -7.80 5.96 8.93
C VAL A 140 -6.60 6.37 8.09
N ALA A 141 -6.26 7.65 8.13
CA ALA A 141 -5.00 8.11 7.58
C ALA A 141 -3.81 7.57 8.38
N PHE A 142 -2.66 7.45 7.72
CA PHE A 142 -1.42 6.96 8.29
C PHE A 142 -0.23 7.75 7.75
N ALA A 143 0.69 8.12 8.64
CA ALA A 143 1.87 8.88 8.26
C ALA A 143 2.98 7.92 7.80
N LEU A 144 3.51 8.14 6.59
CA LEU A 144 4.71 7.48 6.09
C LEU A 144 5.64 8.52 5.48
N THR A 145 6.95 8.28 5.58
CA THR A 145 7.92 9.08 4.83
C THR A 145 7.83 8.75 3.33
N HIS A 146 8.30 9.66 2.48
CA HIS A 146 8.35 9.45 1.04
C HIS A 146 9.22 8.24 0.69
N GLU A 147 10.31 8.00 1.42
CA GLU A 147 11.16 6.83 1.26
C GLU A 147 10.41 5.53 1.58
N VAL A 148 9.64 5.49 2.68
CA VAL A 148 8.86 4.30 3.03
C VAL A 148 7.76 4.05 2.01
N LEU A 149 7.09 5.10 1.50
CA LEU A 149 6.10 4.97 0.43
C LEU A 149 6.71 4.43 -0.86
N ALA A 150 7.84 4.99 -1.29
CA ALA A 150 8.54 4.55 -2.49
C ALA A 150 9.05 3.11 -2.36
N LYS A 151 9.62 2.76 -1.21
CA LYS A 151 10.07 1.40 -0.91
C LYS A 151 8.90 0.42 -0.90
N LEU A 152 7.79 0.76 -0.24
CA LEU A 152 6.60 -0.09 -0.18
C LEU A 152 6.03 -0.37 -1.56
N ALA A 153 5.96 0.64 -2.43
CA ALA A 153 5.53 0.46 -3.82
C ALA A 153 6.46 -0.52 -4.56
N GLY A 154 7.78 -0.39 -4.41
CA GLY A 154 8.75 -1.31 -5.00
C GLY A 154 8.68 -2.73 -4.43
N ASP A 155 8.47 -2.87 -3.12
CA ASP A 155 8.31 -4.16 -2.44
C ASP A 155 7.07 -4.91 -2.95
N ILE A 156 5.97 -4.20 -3.20
CA ILE A 156 4.73 -4.73 -3.78
C ILE A 156 4.91 -5.06 -5.27
N ALA A 157 5.57 -4.18 -6.03
CA ALA A 157 5.79 -4.34 -7.46
C ALA A 157 6.54 -5.65 -7.80
N GLY A 158 7.48 -6.03 -6.92
CA GLY A 158 8.36 -7.20 -7.09
C GLY A 158 9.63 -6.83 -7.82
#